data_AF-A0A2A4Q752-F1
#
_entry.id   AF-A0A2A4Q752-F1
#
_cell.length_a   1.000
_cell.length_b   1.000
_cell.length_c   1.000
_cell.angle_alpha   90.00
_cell.angle_beta   90.00
_cell.angle_gamma   90.00
#
_symmetry.space_group_name_H-M   'P 1'
#
loop_
_entity.id
_entity.type
_entity.pdbx_description
1 polymer ?
#
loop_
_entity_poly.entity_id
_entity_poly.type
_entity_poly.pdbx_seq_one_letter_code
_entity_poly.pdbx_strand_id
1 'polypeptide(L)'
;MEYLFHFTRVIFLFSAVVAITFMGNENAYAQKKKGHHKQQHKKTHKNRQVKRHAHFHYAHLPRRGAVVSTVAKGHIGITHKGVKFKYHNGVFYQNKGPATFVVVRPPRGLKIPIIPIGHKRIVVKQKTFFYHYGTFYTKTPGAEEYVVTEAPIGAEVEALPEGYEISTVDGVEYYTLDDAKYQAIEKEDGEMIYQVVPSD
;
A
#
# COMPACT_ATOMS: atom_id res chain seq x y z
N MET A 1 -56.73 -28.72 -3.61
CA MET A 1 -56.75 -30.06 -4.24
C MET A 1 -56.74 -29.80 -5.74
N GLU A 2 -55.65 -30.15 -6.44
CA GLU A 2 -55.56 -31.36 -7.30
C GLU A 2 -56.28 -31.14 -8.66
N TYR A 3 -55.68 -31.26 -9.86
CA TYR A 3 -54.31 -31.49 -10.36
C TYR A 3 -54.13 -30.65 -11.69
N LEU A 4 -53.20 -30.81 -12.66
CA LEU A 4 -52.11 -31.76 -12.95
C LEU A 4 -51.01 -31.14 -13.87
N PHE A 5 -49.85 -31.77 -13.89
CA PHE A 5 -48.84 -31.87 -14.96
C PHE A 5 -49.45 -32.31 -16.34
N HIS A 6 -48.85 -32.22 -17.56
CA HIS A 6 -47.64 -31.59 -18.15
C HIS A 6 -47.54 -31.89 -19.68
N PHE A 7 -46.37 -31.61 -20.32
CA PHE A 7 -45.77 -32.30 -21.49
C PHE A 7 -46.26 -32.10 -22.97
N THR A 8 -45.52 -31.26 -23.72
CA THR A 8 -44.94 -31.49 -25.09
C THR A 8 -45.88 -31.75 -26.31
N ARG A 9 -45.50 -31.61 -27.60
CA ARG A 9 -44.23 -31.84 -28.34
C ARG A 9 -44.01 -30.81 -29.47
N VAL A 10 -42.79 -30.30 -29.65
CA VAL A 10 -41.82 -30.67 -30.72
C VAL A 10 -42.38 -30.63 -32.15
N ILE A 11 -41.88 -29.68 -32.96
CA ILE A 11 -41.99 -29.64 -34.42
C ILE A 11 -40.56 -29.77 -35.00
N PHE A 12 -40.40 -30.51 -36.10
CA PHE A 12 -39.11 -30.89 -36.66
C PHE A 12 -39.03 -30.53 -38.14
N LEU A 13 -37.82 -30.13 -38.59
CA LEU A 13 -37.37 -30.03 -40.00
C LEU A 13 -38.10 -29.06 -40.94
N PHE A 14 -37.33 -28.22 -41.63
CA PHE A 14 -37.28 -28.32 -43.09
C PHE A 14 -35.90 -27.88 -43.61
N SER A 15 -35.45 -28.50 -44.70
CA SER A 15 -34.12 -28.31 -45.29
C SER A 15 -34.21 -27.66 -46.66
N ALA A 16 -33.31 -26.73 -46.98
CA ALA A 16 -32.98 -26.37 -48.36
C ALA A 16 -31.56 -25.81 -48.46
N VAL A 17 -30.82 -26.25 -49.48
CA VAL A 17 -29.57 -25.62 -49.94
C VAL A 17 -29.77 -25.26 -51.41
N VAL A 18 -29.56 -23.99 -51.76
CA VAL A 18 -29.39 -23.55 -53.15
C VAL A 18 -28.28 -22.52 -53.19
N ALA A 19 -27.31 -22.70 -54.09
CA ALA A 19 -26.28 -21.72 -54.39
C ALA A 19 -26.57 -21.06 -55.74
N ILE A 20 -26.36 -19.75 -55.84
CA ILE A 20 -26.36 -19.02 -57.12
C ILE A 20 -25.13 -18.10 -57.13
N THR A 21 -24.27 -18.30 -58.12
CA THR A 21 -23.12 -17.44 -58.44
C THR A 21 -23.48 -16.52 -59.60
N PHE A 22 -23.17 -15.23 -59.51
CA PHE A 22 -23.04 -14.36 -60.69
C PHE A 22 -21.93 -13.33 -60.50
N MET A 23 -21.24 -13.01 -61.59
CA MET A 23 -20.15 -12.03 -61.64
C MET A 23 -20.69 -10.61 -61.91
N GLY A 24 -20.01 -9.60 -61.39
CA GLY A 24 -20.23 -8.18 -61.71
C GLY A 24 -18.91 -7.42 -61.56
N ASN A 25 -18.56 -6.58 -62.54
CA ASN A 25 -17.19 -6.10 -62.70
C ASN A 25 -16.91 -4.70 -62.10
N GLU A 26 -15.62 -4.41 -61.90
CA GLU A 26 -14.94 -3.11 -61.70
C GLU A 26 -15.78 -1.82 -61.59
N ASN A 27 -15.47 -0.99 -60.59
CA ASN A 27 -14.97 0.37 -60.85
C ASN A 27 -14.41 1.14 -59.63
N ALA A 28 -13.80 2.30 -59.91
CA ALA A 28 -13.48 3.43 -59.02
C ALA A 28 -12.35 3.26 -57.96
N TYR A 29 -11.19 3.86 -58.28
CA TYR A 29 -10.21 4.28 -57.28
C TYR A 29 -10.77 5.44 -56.43
N ALA A 30 -10.88 5.28 -55.11
CA ALA A 30 -11.26 6.35 -54.19
C ALA A 30 -10.41 6.34 -52.91
N GLN A 31 -9.57 7.35 -52.70
CA GLN A 31 -8.79 7.51 -51.47
C GLN A 31 -9.70 7.81 -50.27
N LYS A 32 -9.75 6.88 -49.30
CA LYS A 32 -10.39 7.11 -48.00
C LYS A 32 -9.37 6.84 -46.88
N LYS A 33 -9.25 7.82 -45.96
CA LYS A 33 -8.23 7.82 -44.88
C LYS A 33 -8.32 6.55 -44.03
N LYS A 34 -7.16 5.97 -43.65
CA LYS A 34 -7.07 4.88 -42.67
C LYS A 34 -7.48 5.39 -41.28
N GLY A 35 -8.78 5.34 -40.97
CA GLY A 35 -9.28 5.51 -39.62
C GLY A 35 -8.86 4.32 -38.76
N HIS A 36 -8.06 4.55 -37.72
CA HIS A 36 -7.72 3.49 -36.76
C HIS A 36 -8.97 3.12 -35.95
N HIS A 37 -9.66 2.05 -36.38
CA HIS A 37 -10.74 1.44 -35.61
C HIS A 37 -10.15 0.85 -34.31
N LYS A 38 -10.06 1.69 -33.27
CA LYS A 38 -9.86 1.21 -31.89
C LYS A 38 -11.07 0.36 -31.54
N GLN A 39 -10.90 -0.96 -31.59
CA GLN A 39 -11.86 -1.89 -31.01
C GLN A 39 -12.03 -1.50 -29.55
N GLN A 40 -13.24 -1.05 -29.18
CA GLN A 40 -13.57 -0.74 -27.80
C GLN A 40 -13.72 -2.07 -27.06
N HIS A 41 -12.60 -2.60 -26.56
CA HIS A 41 -12.61 -3.61 -25.52
C HIS A 41 -13.37 -3.02 -24.32
N LYS A 42 -14.67 -3.33 -24.21
CA LYS A 42 -15.47 -3.07 -23.03
C LYS A 42 -14.75 -3.77 -21.88
N LYS A 43 -14.02 -3.00 -21.06
CA LYS A 43 -13.39 -3.52 -19.86
C LYS A 43 -14.52 -3.95 -18.93
N THR A 44 -14.76 -5.25 -18.83
CA THR A 44 -15.66 -5.79 -17.82
C THR A 44 -15.15 -5.34 -16.47
N HIS A 45 -15.88 -4.45 -15.79
CA HIS A 45 -15.55 -3.95 -14.47
C HIS A 45 -15.79 -5.06 -13.43
N LYS A 46 -14.96 -6.12 -13.48
CA LYS A 46 -14.78 -7.04 -12.36
C LYS A 46 -14.36 -6.16 -11.18
N ASN A 47 -15.19 -6.11 -10.14
CA ASN A 47 -14.95 -5.27 -8.98
C ASN A 47 -13.81 -5.88 -8.15
N ARG A 48 -12.58 -5.66 -8.64
CA ARG A 48 -11.35 -6.16 -8.03
C ARG A 48 -11.12 -5.33 -6.78
N GLN A 49 -11.51 -5.88 -5.63
CA GLN A 49 -11.17 -5.33 -4.31
C GLN A 49 -9.72 -4.88 -4.34
N VAL A 50 -9.53 -3.57 -4.21
CA VAL A 50 -8.19 -2.98 -4.24
C VAL A 50 -7.58 -3.30 -2.89
N LYS A 51 -6.72 -4.34 -2.82
CA LYS A 51 -5.84 -4.54 -1.65
C LYS A 51 -5.04 -3.25 -1.47
N ARG A 52 -5.50 -2.37 -0.57
CA ARG A 52 -4.84 -1.10 -0.24
C ARG A 52 -3.56 -1.47 0.51
N HIS A 53 -2.40 -1.26 -0.13
CA HIS A 53 -1.13 -1.69 0.43
C HIS A 53 -0.75 -0.74 1.59
N ALA A 54 -0.34 -1.30 2.72
CA ALA A 54 -0.03 -0.53 3.94
C ALA A 54 0.99 0.60 3.71
N HIS A 55 1.85 0.50 2.70
CA HIS A 55 2.89 1.48 2.41
C HIS A 55 2.45 2.68 1.57
N PHE A 56 1.21 2.79 1.10
CA PHE A 56 0.84 3.77 0.05
C PHE A 56 1.25 5.22 0.36
N HIS A 57 1.03 5.70 1.60
CA HIS A 57 1.39 7.07 2.02
C HIS A 57 2.92 7.29 2.03
N TYR A 58 3.70 6.21 2.13
CA TYR A 58 5.15 6.19 2.25
C TYR A 58 5.87 5.59 1.02
N ALA A 59 5.16 5.31 -0.08
CA ALA A 59 5.72 4.74 -1.31
C ALA A 59 6.81 5.61 -1.98
N HIS A 60 6.94 6.87 -1.57
CA HIS A 60 7.96 7.82 -2.01
C HIS A 60 9.24 7.81 -1.15
N LEU A 61 9.34 6.93 -0.14
CA LEU A 61 10.46 6.83 0.81
C LEU A 61 11.10 5.44 0.77
N PRO A 62 12.44 5.32 0.90
CA PRO A 62 13.16 4.07 0.63
C PRO A 62 12.94 3.01 1.72
N ARG A 63 12.35 1.87 1.34
CA ARG A 63 12.06 0.65 2.13
C ARG A 63 13.00 0.40 3.31
N ARG A 64 12.46 0.00 4.47
CA ARG A 64 13.24 -0.46 5.64
C ARG A 64 14.22 -1.57 5.24
N GLY A 65 15.47 -1.44 5.67
CA GLY A 65 16.58 -2.33 5.33
C GLY A 65 17.24 -2.07 3.96
N ALA A 66 16.70 -1.17 3.12
CA ALA A 66 17.31 -0.84 1.83
C ALA A 66 18.71 -0.21 2.01
N VAL A 67 19.63 -0.55 1.10
CA VAL A 67 20.96 0.06 1.02
C VAL A 67 20.97 1.13 -0.07
N VAL A 68 21.44 2.33 0.26
CA VAL A 68 21.52 3.48 -0.65
C VAL A 68 22.94 4.04 -0.68
N SER A 69 23.38 4.56 -1.83
CA SER A 69 24.69 5.21 -1.98
C SER A 69 24.71 6.66 -1.50
N THR A 70 23.55 7.33 -1.51
CA THR A 70 23.41 8.74 -1.12
C THR A 70 22.23 8.94 -0.19
N VAL A 71 22.29 10.02 0.59
CA VAL A 71 21.17 10.56 1.38
C VAL A 71 20.90 11.97 0.86
N ALA A 72 19.63 12.36 0.73
CA ALA A 72 19.21 13.64 0.18
C ALA A 72 19.85 14.86 0.91
N LYS A 73 19.94 16.00 0.22
CA LYS A 73 20.43 17.26 0.80
C LYS A 73 19.49 17.72 1.94
N GLY A 74 20.03 18.42 2.93
CA GLY A 74 19.26 18.85 4.11
C GLY A 74 19.06 17.77 5.19
N HIS A 75 19.76 16.63 5.11
CA HIS A 75 19.76 15.65 6.19
C HIS A 75 20.44 16.20 7.46
N ILE A 76 19.84 15.90 8.62
CA ILE A 76 20.39 16.23 9.93
C ILE A 76 21.34 15.11 10.36
N GLY A 77 22.54 15.45 10.83
CA GLY A 77 23.45 14.49 11.46
C GLY A 77 23.08 14.30 12.94
N ILE A 78 22.81 13.06 13.35
CA ILE A 78 22.39 12.72 14.72
C ILE A 78 23.32 11.65 15.28
N THR A 79 23.79 11.82 16.52
CA THR A 79 24.61 10.82 17.21
C THR A 79 23.88 10.34 18.46
N HIS A 80 23.73 9.02 18.62
CA HIS A 80 23.13 8.40 19.80
C HIS A 80 24.01 7.24 20.27
N LYS A 81 24.48 7.30 21.54
CA LYS A 81 25.36 6.29 22.14
C LYS A 81 26.57 5.92 21.24
N GLY A 82 27.22 6.94 20.67
CA GLY A 82 28.35 6.80 19.75
C GLY A 82 28.00 6.45 18.30
N VAL A 83 26.82 5.88 18.04
CA VAL A 83 26.36 5.55 16.68
C VAL A 83 25.89 6.82 15.96
N LYS A 84 26.38 7.02 14.73
CA LYS A 84 26.03 8.17 13.87
C LYS A 84 24.97 7.76 12.84
N PHE A 85 23.95 8.60 12.73
CA PHE A 85 22.86 8.49 11.76
C PHE A 85 22.76 9.77 10.95
N LYS A 86 22.32 9.65 9.70
CA LYS A 86 21.72 10.76 8.95
C LYS A 86 20.20 10.63 9.03
N TYR A 87 19.51 11.73 9.27
CA TYR A 87 18.06 11.80 9.41
C TYR A 87 17.48 12.71 8.33
N HIS A 88 16.49 12.22 7.57
CA HIS A 88 15.82 13.00 6.52
C HIS A 88 14.39 12.50 6.29
N ASN A 89 13.40 13.40 6.35
CA ASN A 89 11.97 13.10 6.18
C ASN A 89 11.47 11.89 7.00
N GLY A 90 11.90 11.79 8.27
CA GLY A 90 11.50 10.69 9.16
C GLY A 90 12.27 9.38 8.95
N VAL A 91 13.13 9.30 7.94
CA VAL A 91 13.94 8.12 7.61
C VAL A 91 15.32 8.26 8.24
N PHE A 92 15.82 7.17 8.85
CA PHE A 92 17.14 7.10 9.46
C PHE A 92 18.07 6.24 8.61
N TYR A 93 19.25 6.78 8.32
CA TYR A 93 20.27 6.16 7.49
C TYR A 93 21.55 5.99 8.31
N GLN A 94 21.98 4.75 8.51
CA GLN A 94 23.23 4.42 9.21
C GLN A 94 24.31 4.06 8.19
N ASN A 95 25.55 4.53 8.38
CA ASN A 95 26.67 4.17 7.51
C ASN A 95 26.91 2.65 7.55
N LYS A 96 27.02 2.02 6.37
CA LYS A 96 27.38 0.60 6.17
C LYS A 96 28.74 0.43 5.49
N GLY A 97 29.29 1.48 4.87
CA GLY A 97 30.58 1.48 4.19
C GLY A 97 30.99 2.89 3.76
N PRO A 98 32.06 3.04 2.95
CA PRO A 98 32.66 4.34 2.62
C PRO A 98 31.70 5.35 1.98
N ALA A 99 30.80 4.86 1.13
CA ALA A 99 29.77 5.65 0.45
C ALA A 99 28.44 4.86 0.37
N THR A 100 28.10 4.13 1.44
CA THR A 100 26.85 3.36 1.52
C THR A 100 26.19 3.50 2.89
N PHE A 101 24.88 3.63 2.87
CA PHE A 101 24.02 3.76 4.04
C PHE A 101 22.92 2.70 3.99
N VAL A 102 22.43 2.26 5.13
CA VAL A 102 21.27 1.38 5.25
C VAL A 102 20.13 2.11 5.96
N VAL A 103 18.90 1.95 5.45
CA VAL A 103 17.67 2.47 6.08
C VAL A 103 17.34 1.62 7.31
N VAL A 104 17.48 2.20 8.49
CA VAL A 104 17.32 1.50 9.78
C VAL A 104 16.12 1.99 10.55
N ARG A 105 15.67 1.20 11.52
CA ARG A 105 14.90 1.71 12.64
C ARG A 105 15.82 2.55 13.54
N PRO A 106 15.40 3.74 14.00
CA PRO A 106 16.15 4.44 15.04
C PRO A 106 16.07 3.70 16.38
N PRO A 107 17.14 3.71 17.21
CA PRO A 107 17.12 3.11 18.54
C PRO A 107 16.16 3.85 19.48
N ARG A 108 15.49 3.10 20.36
CA ARG A 108 14.64 3.65 21.43
C ARG A 108 15.45 4.62 22.31
N GLY A 109 14.89 5.79 22.60
CA GLY A 109 15.57 6.87 23.32
C GLY A 109 16.45 7.79 22.45
N LEU A 110 16.53 7.58 21.13
CA LEU A 110 17.11 8.56 20.22
C LEU A 110 16.25 9.83 20.21
N LYS A 111 16.89 11.00 20.19
CA LYS A 111 16.23 12.30 20.11
C LYS A 111 16.34 12.92 18.72
N ILE A 112 15.31 13.65 18.30
CA ILE A 112 15.29 14.46 17.08
C ILE A 112 14.69 15.85 17.37
N PRO A 113 15.16 16.93 16.70
CA PRO A 113 14.59 18.27 16.89
C PRO A 113 13.24 18.45 16.18
N ILE A 114 12.98 17.72 15.09
CA ILE A 114 11.79 17.91 14.25
C ILE A 114 11.29 16.58 13.66
N ILE A 115 10.00 16.32 13.82
CA ILE A 115 9.25 15.28 13.08
C ILE A 115 8.73 15.90 11.77
N PRO A 116 8.63 15.16 10.64
CA PRO A 116 8.18 15.73 9.37
C PRO A 116 6.73 16.22 9.41
N ILE A 117 6.38 17.07 8.43
CA ILE A 117 4.99 17.38 8.09
C ILE A 117 4.31 16.08 7.60
N GLY A 118 3.05 15.87 7.96
CA GLY A 118 2.33 14.62 7.65
C GLY A 118 2.51 13.49 8.68
N HIS A 119 3.03 13.78 9.88
CA HIS A 119 2.99 12.84 10.99
C HIS A 119 1.59 12.72 11.59
N LYS A 120 1.24 11.53 12.08
CA LYS A 120 0.00 11.30 12.82
C LYS A 120 0.22 11.62 14.30
N ARG A 121 -0.63 12.47 14.90
CA ARG A 121 -0.76 12.56 16.35
C ARG A 121 -1.74 11.49 16.83
N ILE A 122 -1.36 10.74 17.86
CA ILE A 122 -2.12 9.60 18.40
C ILE A 122 -2.20 9.77 19.92
N VAL A 123 -3.30 9.38 20.55
CA VAL A 123 -3.44 9.37 22.02
C VAL A 123 -3.78 7.95 22.47
N VAL A 124 -2.90 7.36 23.28
CA VAL A 124 -3.08 5.99 23.84
C VAL A 124 -2.94 6.08 25.34
N LYS A 125 -3.95 5.61 26.09
CA LYS A 125 -3.99 5.59 27.56
C LYS A 125 -3.54 6.94 28.16
N GLN A 126 -4.17 8.02 27.68
CA GLN A 126 -3.93 9.43 28.06
C GLN A 126 -2.56 10.01 27.68
N LYS A 127 -1.63 9.23 27.13
CA LYS A 127 -0.33 9.71 26.63
C LYS A 127 -0.42 10.10 25.16
N THR A 128 0.13 11.27 24.79
CA THR A 128 0.26 11.68 23.38
C THR A 128 1.52 11.07 22.77
N PHE A 129 1.35 10.47 21.59
CA PHE A 129 2.39 9.96 20.72
C PHE A 129 2.32 10.63 19.35
N PHE A 130 3.42 10.58 18.62
CA PHE A 130 3.52 11.02 17.23
C PHE A 130 4.08 9.87 16.40
N TYR A 131 3.55 9.65 15.21
CA TYR A 131 3.97 8.56 14.33
C TYR A 131 4.36 9.09 12.94
N HIS A 132 5.51 8.65 12.45
CA HIS A 132 5.91 8.86 11.05
C HIS A 132 6.87 7.75 10.59
N TYR A 133 6.64 7.19 9.40
CA TYR A 133 7.50 6.21 8.73
C TYR A 133 7.94 5.04 9.63
N GLY A 134 6.96 4.32 10.20
CA GLY A 134 7.22 3.15 11.04
C GLY A 134 7.88 3.46 12.38
N THR A 135 7.94 4.73 12.78
CA THR A 135 8.60 5.19 14.01
C THR A 135 7.61 5.96 14.87
N PHE A 136 7.53 5.57 16.15
CA PHE A 136 6.78 6.30 17.17
C PHE A 136 7.70 7.20 17.98
N TYR A 137 7.17 8.35 18.38
CA TYR A 137 7.85 9.35 19.18
C TYR A 137 6.95 9.85 20.32
N THR A 138 7.55 10.25 21.43
CA THR A 138 6.92 11.07 22.47
C THR A 138 7.58 12.45 22.54
N LYS A 139 6.92 13.41 23.19
CA LYS A 139 7.50 14.71 23.52
C LYS A 139 6.95 15.17 24.88
N THR A 140 7.85 15.47 25.82
CA THR A 140 7.49 16.01 27.13
C THR A 140 7.01 17.46 26.97
N PRO A 141 5.98 17.91 27.71
CA PRO A 141 5.62 19.33 27.74
C PRO A 141 6.83 20.21 28.08
N GLY A 142 7.03 21.30 27.32
CA GLY A 142 8.17 22.20 27.52
C GLY A 142 9.54 21.68 27.05
N ALA A 143 9.64 20.48 26.48
CA ALA A 143 10.85 20.04 25.78
C ALA A 143 10.87 20.59 24.34
N GLU A 144 12.06 20.73 23.75
CA GLU A 144 12.22 21.02 22.32
C GLU A 144 12.23 19.74 21.46
N GLU A 145 12.90 18.70 21.94
CA GLU A 145 13.14 17.47 21.19
C GLU A 145 11.99 16.47 21.28
N TYR A 146 11.82 15.66 20.24
CA TYR A 146 11.00 14.44 20.24
C TYR A 146 11.89 13.22 20.50
N VAL A 147 11.38 12.24 21.24
CA VAL A 147 12.13 11.04 21.65
C VAL A 147 11.51 9.79 21.05
N VAL A 148 12.32 8.99 20.35
CA VAL A 148 11.91 7.69 19.77
C VAL A 148 11.50 6.73 20.87
N THR A 149 10.32 6.14 20.74
CA THR A 149 9.73 5.17 21.67
C THR A 149 9.46 3.84 20.98
N GLU A 150 9.10 2.82 21.77
CA GLU A 150 8.42 1.63 21.26
C GLU A 150 7.02 1.96 20.72
N ALA A 151 6.46 1.07 19.89
CA ALA A 151 5.10 1.17 19.41
C ALA A 151 4.11 0.92 20.57
N PRO A 152 3.25 1.88 20.94
CA PRO A 152 2.34 1.70 22.06
C PRO A 152 1.12 0.88 21.61
N ILE A 153 0.87 -0.24 22.31
CA ILE A 153 -0.25 -1.15 22.05
C ILE A 153 -1.58 -0.39 22.04
N GLY A 154 -2.36 -0.56 20.97
CA GLY A 154 -3.61 0.17 20.71
C GLY A 154 -3.44 1.51 19.96
N ALA A 155 -2.24 1.88 19.50
CA ALA A 155 -2.09 2.98 18.54
C ALA A 155 -2.53 2.55 17.13
N GLU A 156 -3.20 3.46 16.43
CA GLU A 156 -3.69 3.26 15.07
C GLU A 156 -2.94 4.17 14.09
N VAL A 157 -2.48 3.59 12.98
CA VAL A 157 -1.75 4.31 11.92
C VAL A 157 -2.37 4.04 10.56
N GLU A 158 -2.37 5.05 9.69
CA GLU A 158 -2.91 4.97 8.32
C GLU A 158 -2.00 4.14 7.38
N ALA A 159 -0.71 4.04 7.70
CA ALA A 159 0.27 3.42 6.82
C ALA A 159 1.49 2.85 7.57
N LEU A 160 2.03 1.75 7.06
CA LEU A 160 3.30 1.13 7.48
C LEU A 160 4.31 1.23 6.32
N PRO A 161 5.53 1.73 6.52
CA PRO A 161 6.53 1.79 5.43
C PRO A 161 6.85 0.40 4.89
N GLU A 162 7.28 0.32 3.62
CA GLU A 162 7.75 -0.97 3.08
C GLU A 162 8.86 -1.58 3.95
N GLY A 163 8.86 -2.91 4.02
CA GLY A 163 9.82 -3.68 4.82
C GLY A 163 9.22 -4.31 6.08
N TYR A 164 7.90 -4.26 6.23
CA TYR A 164 7.19 -5.20 7.09
C TYR A 164 7.18 -6.61 6.47
N GLU A 165 6.98 -7.61 7.33
CA GLU A 165 6.67 -9.00 6.97
C GLU A 165 5.17 -9.26 7.22
N ILE A 166 4.57 -10.20 6.49
CA ILE A 166 3.17 -10.62 6.72
C ILE A 166 3.19 -12.06 7.22
N SER A 167 2.46 -12.32 8.30
CA SER A 167 2.12 -13.66 8.78
C SER A 167 0.60 -13.83 8.87
N THR A 168 0.13 -15.08 8.89
CA THR A 168 -1.28 -15.39 9.08
C THR A 168 -1.42 -16.38 10.23
N VAL A 169 -2.25 -16.06 11.21
CA VAL A 169 -2.60 -16.94 12.35
C VAL A 169 -4.12 -17.02 12.41
N ASP A 170 -4.68 -18.23 12.40
CA ASP A 170 -6.13 -18.50 12.42
C ASP A 170 -6.97 -17.69 11.41
N GLY A 171 -6.36 -17.39 10.25
CA GLY A 171 -6.97 -16.61 9.16
C GLY A 171 -6.80 -15.09 9.26
N VAL A 172 -6.24 -14.58 10.36
CA VAL A 172 -5.95 -13.14 10.56
C VAL A 172 -4.57 -12.80 9.99
N GLU A 173 -4.50 -11.82 9.08
CA GLU A 173 -3.23 -11.25 8.61
C GLU A 173 -2.63 -10.31 9.66
N TYR A 174 -1.39 -10.58 10.08
CA TYR A 174 -0.58 -9.72 10.93
C TYR A 174 0.62 -9.16 10.15
N TYR A 175 0.92 -7.90 10.39
CA TYR A 175 1.99 -7.14 9.75
C TYR A 175 3.07 -6.85 10.80
N THR A 176 4.28 -7.35 10.62
CA THR A 176 5.39 -7.14 11.58
C THR A 176 6.42 -6.18 11.02
N LEU A 177 6.69 -5.07 11.72
CA LEU A 177 7.70 -4.07 11.33
C LEU A 177 8.68 -3.81 12.48
N ASP A 178 9.94 -4.17 12.26
CA ASP A 178 11.04 -4.17 13.22
C ASP A 178 10.76 -4.98 14.50
N ASP A 179 10.09 -4.37 15.50
CA ASP A 179 9.74 -4.95 16.81
C ASP A 179 8.23 -4.90 17.13
N ALA A 180 7.42 -4.37 16.20
CA ALA A 180 6.02 -4.08 16.39
C ALA A 180 5.13 -4.91 15.45
N LYS A 181 4.17 -5.62 16.03
CA LYS A 181 3.13 -6.37 15.33
C LYS A 181 1.88 -5.48 15.18
N TYR A 182 1.25 -5.51 14.01
CA TYR A 182 0.06 -4.73 13.70
C TYR A 182 -1.01 -5.64 13.10
N GLN A 183 -2.28 -5.37 13.41
CA GLN A 183 -3.42 -5.96 12.73
C GLN A 183 -4.09 -4.90 11.85
N ALA A 184 -4.49 -5.29 10.64
CA ALA A 184 -5.26 -4.42 9.75
C ALA A 184 -6.74 -4.41 10.16
N ILE A 185 -7.35 -3.22 10.21
CA ILE A 185 -8.77 -3.00 10.50
C ILE A 185 -9.35 -2.14 9.38
N GLU A 186 -10.46 -2.60 8.78
CA GLU A 186 -11.23 -1.82 7.81
C GLU A 186 -12.28 -0.99 8.55
N LYS A 187 -12.32 0.32 8.28
CA LYS A 187 -13.34 1.25 8.80
C LYS A 187 -14.63 1.22 7.98
N GLU A 188 -15.67 1.87 8.49
CA GLU A 188 -16.98 2.04 7.83
C GLU A 188 -16.90 2.73 6.45
N ASP A 189 -15.86 3.54 6.20
CA ASP A 189 -15.56 4.18 4.91
C ASP A 189 -14.61 3.35 4.00
N GLY A 190 -14.23 2.16 4.44
CA GLY A 190 -13.27 1.27 3.79
C GLY A 190 -11.80 1.68 3.96
N GLU A 191 -11.47 2.71 4.74
CA GLU A 191 -10.07 3.02 5.07
C GLU A 191 -9.46 1.86 5.87
N MET A 192 -8.28 1.39 5.42
CA MET A 192 -7.49 0.41 6.16
C MET A 192 -6.58 1.15 7.13
N ILE A 193 -6.80 0.97 8.42
CA ILE A 193 -5.85 1.36 9.48
C ILE A 193 -5.12 0.13 10.02
N TYR A 194 -3.97 0.36 10.62
CA TYR A 194 -3.11 -0.66 11.22
C TYR A 194 -2.99 -0.37 12.70
N GLN A 195 -3.59 -1.22 13.55
CA GLN A 195 -3.54 -1.08 15.00
C GLN A 195 -2.38 -1.89 15.57
N VAL A 196 -1.56 -1.29 16.43
CA VAL A 196 -0.47 -1.97 17.15
C VAL A 196 -1.07 -2.98 18.12
N VAL A 197 -0.80 -4.27 17.90
CA VAL A 197 -1.21 -5.39 18.77
C VAL A 197 -0.01 -5.90 19.58
N PRO A 198 -0.23 -6.65 20.68
CA PRO A 198 0.87 -7.36 21.34
C PRO A 198 1.62 -8.27 20.36
N SER A 199 2.94 -8.31 20.50
CA SER A 199 3.76 -9.40 19.95
C SER A 199 3.79 -10.54 20.97
N ASP A 200 3.63 -11.77 20.49
CA ASP A 200 3.67 -13.01 21.27
C ASP A 200 5.10 -13.49 21.57
#